data_AF-A0A502DWB0-F1
#
_entry.id   AF-A0A502DWB0-F1
#
_cell.length_a   1.000
_cell.length_b   1.000
_cell.length_c   1.000
_cell.angle_alpha   90.00
_cell.angle_beta   90.00
_cell.angle_gamma   90.00
#
_symmetry.space_group_name_H-M   'P 1'
#
loop_
_entity.id
_entity.type
_entity.pdbx_description
1 polymer ?
#
loop_
_entity_poly.entity_id
_entity_poly.type
_entity_poly.pdbx_seq_one_letter_code
_entity_poly.pdbx_strand_id
1 'polypeptide(L)'
;MLCKDKIISIFCLIDDILQGINHPEDVRRHVSDSEIILTAIVSSTSFYGNHCSAIKFMKEYGFIPKMLDKSRFNRRLHKVGRLLYELFEIISS
;
A
#
# COMPACT_ATOMS: atom_id res chain seq x y z
N MET A 1 -3.23 0.22 -17.20
CA MET A 1 -2.41 0.81 -16.11
C MET A 1 -3.23 1.90 -15.44
N LEU A 2 -3.24 1.95 -14.10
CA LEU A 2 -3.99 3.00 -13.38
C LEU A 2 -3.46 4.38 -13.77
N CYS A 3 -4.34 5.34 -14.08
CA CYS A 3 -3.96 6.73 -14.27
C CYS A 3 -3.41 7.32 -12.97
N LYS A 4 -2.53 8.31 -13.06
CA LYS A 4 -1.90 8.96 -11.91
C LYS A 4 -2.93 9.40 -10.87
N ASP A 5 -4.01 10.02 -11.30
CA ASP A 5 -5.08 10.51 -10.41
C ASP A 5 -5.74 9.37 -9.64
N LYS A 6 -5.98 8.21 -10.28
CA LYS A 6 -6.53 7.03 -9.61
C LYS A 6 -5.59 6.50 -8.53
N ILE A 7 -4.28 6.47 -8.78
CA ILE A 7 -3.29 6.04 -7.78
C ILE A 7 -3.31 6.97 -6.57
N ILE A 8 -3.37 8.28 -6.81
CA ILE A 8 -3.44 9.30 -5.74
C ILE A 8 -4.76 9.18 -4.98
N SER A 9 -5.89 9.04 -5.66
CA SER A 9 -7.19 8.89 -5.01
C SER A 9 -7.27 7.63 -4.14
N ILE A 10 -6.75 6.49 -4.63
CA ILE A 10 -6.69 5.25 -3.85
C ILE A 10 -5.78 5.44 -2.64
N PHE A 11 -4.64 6.11 -2.80
CA PHE A 11 -3.74 6.43 -1.69
C PHE A 11 -4.46 7.24 -0.60
N CYS A 12 -5.08 8.38 -0.97
CA CYS A 12 -5.80 9.24 -0.02
C CYS A 12 -6.89 8.46 0.70
N LEU A 13 -7.69 7.66 -0.02
CA LEU A 13 -8.73 6.84 0.58
C LEU A 13 -8.18 5.87 1.64
N ILE A 14 -7.08 5.17 1.33
CA ILE A 14 -6.45 4.25 2.29
C ILE A 14 -5.90 5.01 3.48
N ASP A 15 -5.24 6.13 3.23
CA ASP A 15 -4.60 6.94 4.27
C ASP A 15 -5.64 7.51 5.24
N ASP A 16 -6.75 8.04 4.73
CA ASP A 16 -7.87 8.53 5.54
C ASP A 16 -8.49 7.42 6.40
N ILE A 17 -8.64 6.21 5.84
CA ILE A 17 -9.13 5.04 6.61
C ILE A 17 -8.17 4.69 7.74
N LEU A 18 -6.86 4.62 7.47
CA LEU A 18 -5.86 4.29 8.48
C LEU A 18 -5.78 5.37 9.58
N GLN A 19 -5.90 6.64 9.21
CA GLN A 19 -6.00 7.74 10.17
C GLN A 19 -7.28 7.64 11.01
N GLY A 20 -8.43 7.34 10.39
CA GLY A 20 -9.73 7.22 11.06
C GLY A 20 -9.77 6.13 12.14
N ILE A 21 -9.01 5.04 11.96
CA ILE A 21 -8.89 3.95 12.95
C ILE A 21 -7.73 4.15 13.93
N ASN A 22 -7.03 5.29 13.88
CA ASN A 22 -5.83 5.59 14.67
C ASN A 22 -4.74 4.52 14.52
N HIS A 23 -4.50 4.06 13.29
CA HIS A 23 -3.50 3.02 13.01
C HIS A 23 -2.09 3.48 13.44
N PRO A 24 -1.44 2.79 14.38
CA PRO A 24 -0.16 3.23 14.92
C PRO A 24 0.96 2.99 13.91
N GLU A 25 1.75 4.04 13.66
CA GLU A 25 2.91 3.97 12.79
C GLU A 25 4.24 4.25 13.52
N ASP A 26 5.27 3.41 13.30
CA ASP A 26 6.62 3.71 13.79
C ASP A 26 7.21 4.94 13.07
N VAL A 27 7.52 5.99 13.84
CA VAL A 27 8.06 7.29 13.38
C VAL A 27 9.36 7.15 12.58
N ARG A 28 10.11 6.05 12.73
CA ARG A 28 11.40 5.84 12.06
C ARG A 28 11.28 5.32 10.65
N ARG A 29 10.08 4.91 10.22
CA ARG A 29 9.90 4.32 8.88
C ARG A 29 9.87 5.38 7.79
N HIS A 30 10.34 5.00 6.61
CA HIS A 30 10.31 5.86 5.42
C HIS A 30 9.16 5.54 4.47
N VAL A 31 8.45 4.44 4.69
CA VAL A 31 7.32 4.00 3.86
C VAL A 31 6.15 3.66 4.77
N SER A 32 5.03 4.37 4.62
CA SER A 32 3.80 4.23 5.42
C SER A 32 3.06 2.94 5.10
N ASP A 33 2.06 2.56 5.90
CA ASP A 33 1.28 1.36 5.64
C ASP A 33 0.30 1.61 4.49
N SER A 34 -0.19 2.86 4.35
CA SER A 34 -0.94 3.32 3.18
C SER A 34 -0.18 3.08 1.88
N GLU A 35 1.11 3.41 1.85
CA GLU A 35 2.00 3.19 0.70
C GLU A 35 2.20 1.69 0.39
N ILE A 36 2.28 0.85 1.42
CA ILE A 36 2.40 -0.61 1.27
C ILE A 36 1.12 -1.20 0.69
N ILE A 37 -0.05 -0.83 1.23
CA ILE A 37 -1.37 -1.27 0.76
C ILE A 37 -1.59 -0.79 -0.68
N LEU A 38 -1.31 0.47 -0.98
CA LEU A 38 -1.42 1.04 -2.32
C LEU A 38 -0.60 0.22 -3.32
N THR A 39 0.65 -0.09 -2.99
CA THR A 39 1.53 -0.88 -3.86
C THR A 39 0.99 -2.30 -4.06
N ALA A 40 0.39 -2.91 -3.05
CA ALA A 40 -0.28 -4.21 -3.18
C ALA A 40 -1.49 -4.13 -4.14
N ILE A 41 -2.34 -3.10 -4.03
CA ILE A 41 -3.47 -2.89 -4.95
C ILE A 41 -2.99 -2.62 -6.38
N VAL A 42 -1.96 -1.79 -6.55
CA VAL A 42 -1.32 -1.55 -7.86
C VAL A 42 -0.80 -2.85 -8.44
N SER A 43 -0.21 -3.72 -7.62
CA SER A 43 0.25 -5.03 -8.07
C SER A 43 -0.89 -5.91 -8.60
N SER A 44 -2.01 -5.99 -7.89
CA SER A 44 -3.17 -6.79 -8.29
C SER A 44 -3.86 -6.24 -9.54
N THR A 45 -3.96 -4.92 -9.66
CA THR A 45 -4.71 -4.26 -10.74
C THR A 45 -3.92 -4.03 -12.03
N SER A 46 -2.60 -3.83 -11.93
CA SER A 46 -1.75 -3.44 -13.08
C SER A 46 -0.63 -4.43 -13.38
N PHE A 47 -0.35 -5.38 -12.48
CA PHE A 47 0.78 -6.31 -12.62
C PHE A 47 0.42 -7.78 -12.32
N TYR A 48 -0.86 -8.16 -12.42
CA TYR A 48 -1.34 -9.54 -12.20
C TYR A 48 -0.91 -10.14 -10.84
N GLY A 49 -0.83 -9.29 -9.81
CA GLY A 49 -0.37 -9.68 -8.47
C GLY A 49 1.16 -9.73 -8.30
N ASN A 50 1.94 -9.36 -9.31
CA ASN A 50 3.40 -9.33 -9.19
C ASN A 50 3.87 -8.11 -8.38
N HIS A 51 4.10 -8.33 -7.09
CA HIS A 51 4.61 -7.29 -6.18
C HIS A 51 5.97 -6.72 -6.60
N CYS A 52 6.87 -7.53 -7.18
CA CYS A 52 8.19 -7.03 -7.61
C CYS A 52 8.06 -5.96 -8.69
N SER A 53 7.19 -6.19 -9.67
CA SER A 53 6.94 -5.24 -10.75
C SER A 53 6.29 -3.96 -10.23
N ALA A 54 5.34 -4.08 -9.30
CA ALA A 54 4.70 -2.94 -8.67
C ALA A 54 5.67 -2.11 -7.82
N ILE A 55 6.48 -2.75 -6.97
CA ILE A 55 7.53 -2.09 -6.18
C ILE A 55 8.46 -1.29 -7.09
N LYS A 56 8.92 -1.90 -8.18
CA LYS A 56 9.79 -1.25 -9.16
C LYS A 56 9.09 -0.05 -9.81
N PHE A 57 7.85 -0.23 -10.25
CA PHE A 57 7.03 0.84 -10.83
C PHE A 57 6.84 2.02 -9.87
N MET A 58 6.41 1.77 -8.63
CA MET A 58 6.18 2.82 -7.64
C MET A 58 7.45 3.62 -7.33
N LYS A 59 8.61 2.95 -7.34
CA LYS A 59 9.92 3.58 -7.14
C LYS A 59 10.36 4.40 -8.35
N GLU A 60 10.36 3.81 -9.53
CA GLU A 60 10.93 4.41 -10.76
C GLU A 60 10.09 5.59 -11.26
N TYR A 61 8.77 5.53 -11.12
CA TYR A 61 7.87 6.62 -11.51
C TYR A 61 7.70 7.68 -10.41
N GLY A 62 8.44 7.55 -9.29
CA GLY A 62 8.51 8.58 -8.25
C GLY A 62 7.28 8.68 -7.34
N PHE A 63 6.35 7.72 -7.40
CA PHE A 63 5.22 7.67 -6.48
C PHE A 63 5.70 7.45 -5.04
N ILE A 64 6.66 6.54 -4.86
CA ILE A 64 7.26 6.23 -3.56
C ILE A 64 8.78 6.08 -3.75
N PRO A 65 9.54 7.19 -3.80
CA PRO A 65 10.97 7.15 -4.15
C PRO A 65 11.82 6.34 -3.16
N LYS A 66 11.42 6.30 -1.88
CA LYS A 66 12.09 5.55 -0.81
C LYS A 66 11.55 4.12 -0.63
N MET A 67 10.91 3.58 -1.66
CA MET A 67 10.29 2.26 -1.62
C MET A 67 11.25 1.15 -1.15
N LEU A 68 10.69 0.20 -0.41
CA LEU A 68 11.37 -0.93 0.18
C LEU A 68 11.82 -1.96 -0.87
N ASP A 69 12.83 -2.77 -0.51
CA ASP A 69 13.14 -3.99 -1.25
C ASP A 69 12.01 -5.05 -1.11
N LYS A 70 12.01 -6.05 -1.99
CA LYS A 70 11.00 -7.12 -2.03
C LYS A 70 10.80 -7.81 -0.66
N SER A 71 11.89 -8.10 0.05
CA SER A 71 11.83 -8.84 1.32
C SER A 71 11.22 -7.98 2.42
N ARG A 72 11.67 -6.73 2.56
CA ARG A 72 11.09 -5.75 3.48
C ARG A 72 9.63 -5.44 3.15
N PHE A 73 9.31 -5.26 1.88
CA PHE A 73 7.94 -5.06 1.42
C PHE A 73 7.04 -6.23 1.83
N ASN A 74 7.43 -7.47 1.52
CA ASN A 74 6.62 -8.65 1.88
C ASN A 74 6.42 -8.75 3.40
N ARG A 75 7.46 -8.53 4.21
CA ARG A 75 7.32 -8.52 5.68
C ARG A 75 6.37 -7.44 6.17
N ARG A 76 6.38 -6.25 5.55
CA ARG A 76 5.46 -5.15 5.89
C ARG A 76 4.04 -5.49 5.45
N LEU A 77 3.85 -5.99 4.23
CA LEU A 77 2.56 -6.43 3.71
C LEU A 77 1.94 -7.52 4.58
N HIS A 78 2.71 -8.50 5.07
CA HIS A 78 2.18 -9.50 6.00
C HIS A 78 1.70 -8.93 7.33
N LYS A 79 2.34 -7.88 7.84
CA LYS A 79 1.89 -7.19 9.07
C LYS A 79 0.59 -6.42 8.85
N VAL A 80 0.46 -5.78 7.69
CA VAL A 80 -0.73 -5.00 7.31
C VAL A 80 -1.86 -5.87 6.76
N GLY A 81 -1.56 -7.07 6.27
CA GLY A 81 -2.55 -7.98 5.68
C GLY A 81 -3.65 -8.39 6.66
N ARG A 82 -3.31 -8.52 7.95
CA ARG A 82 -4.32 -8.73 9.01
C ARG A 82 -5.28 -7.53 9.10
N LEU A 83 -4.75 -6.32 9.09
CA LEU A 83 -5.55 -5.10 9.16
C LEU A 83 -6.48 -4.96 7.95
N LEU A 84 -6.00 -5.29 6.76
CA LEU A 84 -6.83 -5.27 5.55
C LEU A 84 -8.00 -6.26 5.63
N TYR A 85 -7.75 -7.44 6.20
CA TYR A 85 -8.79 -8.43 6.42
C TYR A 85 -9.85 -7.91 7.40
N GLU A 86 -9.42 -7.36 8.54
CA GLU A 86 -10.31 -6.76 9.55
C GLU A 86 -11.15 -5.60 8.98
N LEU A 87 -10.54 -4.70 8.19
CA LEU A 87 -11.25 -3.61 7.52
C LEU A 87 -12.28 -4.12 6.52
N PHE A 88 -11.96 -5.17 5.76
CA PHE A 88 -12.89 -5.75 4.80
C PHE A 88 -14.12 -6.34 5.52
N GLU A 89 -13.91 -7.10 6.58
CA GLU A 89 -15.00 -7.69 7.38
C GLU A 89 -15.93 -6.59 7.94
N ILE A 90 -15.37 -5.51 8.49
CA ILE A 90 -16.16 -4.37 9.01
C ILE A 90 -17.01 -3.71 7.92
N ILE A 91 -16.46 -3.50 6.72
CA ILE A 91 -17.17 -2.82 5.62
C ILE A 91 -18.20 -3.76 4.95
N SER A 92 -17.95 -5.07 4.96
CA SER A 92 -18.85 -6.06 4.36
C SER A 92 -20.04 -6.46 5.23
N SER A 93 -20.03 -6.07 6.51
CA SER A 93 -21.08 -6.33 7.50
C SER A 93 -22.14 -5.25 7.51
#